data_AF-A0A9W7D3X8-F1
#
_entry.id   AF-A0A9W7D3X8-F1
#
_cell.length_a   1.000
_cell.length_b   1.000
_cell.length_c   1.000
_cell.angle_alpha   90.00
_cell.angle_beta   90.00
_cell.angle_gamma   90.00
#
_symmetry.space_group_name_H-M   'P 1'
#
loop_
_entity.id
_entity.type
_entity.pdbx_description
1 polymer ?
#
loop_
_entity_poly.entity_id
_entity_poly.type
_entity_poly.pdbx_seq_one_letter_code
_entity_poly.pdbx_strand_id
1 'polypeptide(L)'
;MRSYHECSRVGHLRAVCPDHKQQANLTLTVAEKTIDIDDLWILDNGSNRHPMNDESYLQDVEECRDECVQPNGETLSNTKRVKVTLRVTTCGEEHMVGLTDVNLSKDAVSNIISYGLLDKQGFKFT
;
A
#
# COMPACT_ATOMS: atom_id res chain seq x y z
N MET A 1 8.11 17.20 -7.42
CA MET A 1 9.19 16.76 -8.34
C MET A 1 10.09 15.78 -7.58
N ARG A 2 10.09 14.48 -7.91
CA ARG A 2 10.93 13.48 -7.22
C ARG A 2 12.22 13.29 -8.02
N SER A 3 13.35 13.76 -7.49
CA SER A 3 14.69 13.37 -7.94
C SER A 3 15.14 12.18 -7.10
N TYR A 4 15.37 11.02 -7.72
CA TYR A 4 15.92 9.85 -7.05
C TYR A 4 17.43 10.02 -6.89
N HIS A 5 17.91 9.96 -5.64
CA HIS A 5 19.23 10.45 -5.26
C HIS A 5 20.40 9.51 -5.60
N GLU A 6 20.13 8.26 -6.04
CA GLU A 6 21.21 7.28 -6.27
C GLU A 6 21.67 7.19 -7.75
N CYS A 7 20.92 7.71 -8.72
CA CYS A 7 21.28 7.62 -10.14
C CYS A 7 21.68 8.98 -10.75
N SER A 8 21.54 10.08 -10.02
CA SER A 8 21.84 11.46 -10.47
C SER A 8 21.21 11.85 -11.83
N ARG A 9 20.20 11.10 -12.29
CA ARG A 9 19.48 11.34 -13.55
C ARG A 9 18.03 11.64 -13.25
N VAL A 10 17.59 12.83 -13.64
CA VAL A 10 16.22 13.32 -13.46
C VAL A 10 15.36 12.82 -14.62
N GLY A 11 14.19 12.24 -14.34
CA GLY A 11 13.15 12.00 -15.36
C GLY A 11 13.05 10.57 -15.92
N HIS A 12 13.76 9.58 -15.38
CA HIS A 12 13.62 8.18 -15.81
C HIS A 12 12.95 7.29 -14.76
N LEU A 13 12.16 6.31 -15.23
CA LEU A 13 11.57 5.26 -14.41
C LEU A 13 12.69 4.45 -13.73
N ARG A 14 12.53 4.20 -12.42
CA ARG A 14 13.53 3.54 -11.56
C ARG A 14 13.91 2.13 -12.04
N ALA A 15 13.04 1.46 -12.81
CA ALA A 15 13.27 0.15 -13.43
C ALA A 15 14.41 0.13 -14.47
N VAL A 16 14.94 1.30 -14.87
CA VAL A 16 16.02 1.42 -15.87
C VAL A 16 17.39 1.61 -15.21
N CYS A 17 17.49 1.55 -13.87
CA CYS A 17 18.76 1.74 -13.15
C CYS A 17 19.58 0.43 -13.14
N PRO A 18 20.86 0.42 -13.55
CA PRO A 18 21.63 -0.81 -13.76
C PRO A 18 22.05 -1.57 -12.48
N ASP A 19 21.85 -1.00 -11.28
CA ASP A 19 22.40 -1.55 -10.02
C ASP A 19 21.39 -2.39 -9.22
N HIS A 20 20.70 -3.30 -9.90
CA HIS A 20 19.66 -4.15 -9.30
C HIS A 20 20.26 -5.29 -8.46
N LYS A 21 20.48 -5.04 -7.17
CA LYS A 21 20.48 -6.13 -6.17
C LYS A 21 19.07 -6.71 -6.07
N GLN A 22 18.96 -8.03 -5.97
CA GLN A 22 17.69 -8.77 -5.89
C GLN A 22 16.78 -8.17 -4.82
N GLN A 23 15.78 -7.44 -5.28
CA GLN A 23 14.74 -6.77 -4.48
C GLN A 23 13.41 -7.40 -4.87
N ALA A 24 12.49 -7.54 -3.92
CA ALA A 24 11.19 -8.15 -4.16
C ALA A 24 10.42 -7.34 -5.20
N ASN A 25 10.26 -7.91 -6.40
CA ASN A 25 9.49 -7.35 -7.49
C ASN A 25 8.06 -7.91 -7.39
N LEU A 26 7.10 -7.04 -7.09
CA LEU A 26 5.67 -7.35 -7.12
C LEU A 26 5.10 -6.91 -8.48
N THR A 27 4.64 -7.86 -9.27
CA THR A 27 3.92 -7.55 -10.53
C THR A 27 2.42 -7.57 -10.26
N LEU A 28 1.76 -6.40 -10.32
CA LEU A 28 0.31 -6.32 -10.13
C LEU A 28 -0.42 -6.61 -11.45
N THR A 29 -1.28 -7.62 -11.43
CA THR A 29 -2.15 -7.97 -12.56
C THR A 29 -3.56 -7.44 -12.32
N VAL A 30 -4.17 -6.87 -13.36
CA VAL A 30 -5.60 -6.53 -13.34
C VAL A 30 -6.39 -7.84 -13.36
N ALA A 31 -7.21 -8.09 -12.36
CA ALA A 31 -8.07 -9.26 -12.33
C ALA A 31 -9.22 -9.09 -13.34
N GLU A 32 -9.43 -10.08 -14.21
CA GLU A 32 -10.59 -10.13 -15.14
C GLU A 32 -11.88 -10.58 -14.44
N LYS A 33 -11.80 -10.97 -13.16
CA LYS A 33 -12.92 -11.52 -12.40
C LYS A 33 -13.61 -10.41 -11.60
N THR A 34 -14.93 -10.52 -11.43
CA THR A 34 -15.68 -9.73 -10.45
C THR A 34 -15.16 -10.02 -9.05
N ILE A 35 -14.40 -9.09 -8.49
CA ILE A 35 -13.96 -9.09 -7.10
C ILE A 35 -15.11 -8.49 -6.27
N ASP A 36 -15.37 -9.04 -5.09
CA ASP A 36 -16.31 -8.42 -4.14
C ASP A 36 -15.75 -7.06 -3.70
N ILE A 37 -16.60 -6.04 -3.65
CA ILE A 37 -16.15 -4.67 -3.36
C ILE A 37 -15.51 -4.61 -1.95
N ASP A 38 -15.98 -5.45 -1.04
CA ASP A 38 -15.47 -5.56 0.33
C ASP A 38 -14.04 -6.14 0.39
N ASP A 39 -13.66 -6.94 -0.61
CA ASP A 39 -12.31 -7.52 -0.73
C ASP A 39 -11.37 -6.66 -1.59
N LEU A 40 -11.84 -5.52 -2.11
CA LEU A 40 -11.08 -4.67 -3.01
C LEU A 40 -10.12 -3.74 -2.25
N TRP A 41 -8.82 -3.90 -2.53
CA TRP A 41 -7.78 -2.99 -2.08
C TRP A 41 -7.23 -2.17 -3.26
N ILE A 42 -7.18 -0.85 -3.08
CA ILE A 42 -6.68 0.09 -4.09
C ILE A 42 -5.21 0.38 -3.81
N LEU A 43 -4.31 0.07 -4.74
CA LEU A 43 -2.94 0.58 -4.68
C LEU A 43 -2.95 2.05 -5.12
N ASP A 44 -2.66 2.96 -4.19
CA ASP A 44 -2.71 4.40 -4.42
C ASP A 44 -1.33 5.06 -4.18
N ASN A 45 -0.90 5.84 -5.16
CA ASN A 45 0.34 6.63 -5.07
C ASN A 45 0.13 8.01 -4.41
N GLY A 46 -1.12 8.48 -4.35
CA GLY A 46 -1.53 9.71 -3.69
C GLY A 46 -1.68 9.53 -2.19
N SER A 47 -1.99 8.32 -1.74
CA SER A 47 -2.09 8.02 -0.32
C SER A 47 -0.72 7.97 0.35
N ASN A 48 -0.63 8.60 1.52
CA ASN A 48 0.53 8.56 2.42
C ASN A 48 0.35 7.56 3.59
N ARG A 49 -0.79 6.87 3.66
CA ARG A 49 -1.17 5.92 4.72
C ARG A 49 -1.84 4.69 4.12
N HIS A 50 -2.00 3.63 4.92
CA HIS A 50 -2.77 2.45 4.57
C HIS A 50 -4.12 2.46 5.32
N PRO A 51 -5.11 3.31 4.94
CA PRO A 51 -6.42 3.28 5.58
C PRO A 51 -7.16 2.00 5.18
N MET A 52 -7.83 1.41 6.16
CA MET A 52 -8.66 0.22 6.01
C MET A 52 -9.92 0.36 6.87
N ASN A 53 -11.06 -0.10 6.39
CA ASN A 53 -12.33 -0.08 7.12
C ASN A 53 -12.69 -1.42 7.77
N ASP A 54 -12.00 -2.51 7.44
CA ASP A 54 -12.34 -3.84 7.90
C ASP A 54 -11.59 -4.26 9.18
N GLU A 55 -12.34 -4.44 10.28
CA GLU A 55 -11.80 -4.93 11.56
C GLU A 55 -11.48 -6.44 11.57
N SER A 56 -11.76 -7.18 10.49
CA SER A 56 -11.45 -8.62 10.41
C SER A 56 -9.94 -8.91 10.36
N TYR A 57 -9.13 -7.95 9.89
CA TYR A 57 -7.68 -8.09 9.73
C TYR A 57 -6.86 -7.74 10.98
N LEU A 58 -7.50 -7.53 12.13
CA LEU A 58 -6.83 -7.04 13.34
C LEU A 58 -5.83 -8.08 13.90
N GLN A 59 -4.55 -7.89 13.59
CA GLN A 59 -3.40 -8.54 14.22
C GLN A 59 -2.44 -7.46 14.73
N ASP A 60 -1.72 -7.73 15.82
CA ASP A 60 -0.74 -6.80 16.42
C ASP A 60 -1.31 -5.37 16.62
N VAL A 61 -2.48 -5.28 17.26
CA VAL A 61 -3.22 -4.02 17.39
C VAL A 61 -2.54 -3.05 18.36
N GLU A 62 -2.26 -1.85 17.87
CA GLU A 62 -1.85 -0.69 18.66
C GLU A 62 -2.97 0.35 18.63
N GLU A 63 -3.46 0.76 19.79
CA GLU A 63 -4.43 1.86 19.89
C GLU A 63 -3.76 3.18 19.51
N CYS A 64 -4.40 3.99 18.67
CA CYS A 64 -3.88 5.29 18.29
C CYS A 64 -5.00 6.35 18.20
N ARG A 65 -4.60 7.62 18.20
CA ARG A 65 -5.48 8.74 17.88
C ARG A 65 -4.78 9.59 16.84
N ASP A 66 -5.20 9.41 15.59
CA ASP A 66 -4.68 10.15 14.44
C ASP A 66 -5.85 10.48 13.53
N GLU A 67 -5.65 11.48 12.67
CA GLU A 67 -6.66 11.93 11.72
C GLU A 67 -6.02 12.10 10.34
N CYS A 68 -6.79 11.84 9.29
CA CYS A 68 -6.41 12.17 7.93
C CYS A 68 -7.55 12.87 7.21
N VAL A 69 -7.20 13.75 6.27
CA VAL A 69 -8.17 14.48 5.47
C VAL A 69 -8.34 13.75 4.14
N GLN A 70 -9.58 13.44 3.80
CA GLN A 70 -9.96 12.81 2.55
C GLN A 70 -9.95 13.85 1.40
N PRO A 71 -9.91 13.41 0.13
CA PRO A 71 -9.92 14.33 -1.01
C PRO A 71 -11.15 15.25 -1.09
N ASN A 72 -12.28 14.82 -0.50
CA ASN A 72 -13.50 15.63 -0.39
C ASN A 72 -13.43 16.69 0.74
N GLY A 73 -12.35 16.73 1.51
CA GLY A 73 -12.14 17.64 2.63
C GLY A 73 -12.66 17.14 3.98
N GLU A 74 -13.30 15.96 4.02
CA GLU A 74 -13.77 15.36 5.27
C GLU A 74 -12.61 14.75 6.07
N THR A 75 -12.75 14.73 7.40
CA THR A 75 -11.76 14.13 8.29
C THR A 75 -12.13 12.70 8.61
N LEU A 76 -11.17 11.81 8.45
CA LEU A 76 -11.25 10.41 8.79
C LEU A 76 -10.45 10.14 10.08
N SER A 77 -11.13 9.57 11.09
CA SER A 77 -10.51 9.26 12.38
C SER A 77 -9.89 7.86 12.38
N ASN A 78 -8.62 7.79 12.75
CA ASN A 78 -7.85 6.57 12.86
C ASN A 78 -7.76 6.16 14.33
N THR A 79 -8.36 5.02 14.65
CA THR A 79 -8.47 4.56 16.04
C THR A 79 -7.42 3.52 16.41
N LYS A 80 -6.91 2.80 15.41
CA LYS A 80 -5.93 1.73 15.61
C LYS A 80 -4.89 1.73 14.50
N ARG A 81 -3.71 1.23 14.83
CA ARG A 81 -2.67 0.81 13.90
C ARG A 81 -2.48 -0.69 14.02
N VAL A 82 -2.42 -1.37 12.88
CA VAL A 82 -2.28 -2.83 12.83
C VAL A 82 -1.26 -3.24 11.79
N LYS A 83 -0.84 -4.50 11.87
CA LYS A 83 -0.16 -5.16 10.76
C LYS A 83 -1.14 -6.05 10.03
N VAL A 84 -1.11 -5.99 8.70
CA VAL A 84 -1.95 -6.83 7.84
C VAL A 84 -1.05 -7.65 6.94
N THR A 85 -1.33 -8.93 6.81
CA THR A 85 -0.65 -9.77 5.82
C THR A 85 -1.60 -10.06 4.68
N LEU A 86 -1.26 -9.56 3.48
CA LEU A 86 -2.02 -9.79 2.26
C LEU A 86 -1.48 -11.00 1.51
N ARG A 87 -2.39 -11.83 1.00
CA ARG A 87 -2.08 -12.88 0.02
C ARG A 87 -2.20 -12.29 -1.37
N VAL A 88 -1.08 -12.22 -2.09
CA VAL A 88 -1.01 -11.62 -3.43
C VAL A 88 -0.50 -12.67 -4.41
N THR A 89 -1.21 -12.87 -5.50
CA THR A 89 -0.72 -13.71 -6.60
C THR A 89 -0.08 -12.83 -7.67
N THR A 90 1.19 -13.05 -7.97
CA THR A 90 1.90 -12.35 -9.06
C THR A 90 2.55 -13.38 -9.98
N CYS A 91 2.40 -13.24 -11.29
CA CYS A 91 2.93 -14.19 -12.28
C CYS A 91 2.54 -15.67 -12.03
N GLY A 92 1.38 -15.92 -11.40
CA GLY A 92 0.90 -17.26 -11.06
C GLY A 92 1.49 -17.84 -9.77
N GLU A 93 2.38 -17.12 -9.08
CA GLU A 93 2.94 -17.50 -7.78
C GLU A 93 2.26 -16.71 -6.66
N GLU A 94 1.96 -17.39 -5.54
CA GLU A 94 1.42 -16.75 -4.35
C GLU A 94 2.54 -16.20 -3.46
N HIS A 95 2.40 -14.94 -3.06
CA HIS A 95 3.29 -14.23 -2.17
C HIS A 95 2.53 -13.66 -0.97
N MET A 96 3.18 -13.68 0.19
CA MET A 96 2.69 -13.04 1.40
C MET A 96 3.34 -11.66 1.54
N VAL A 97 2.54 -10.60 1.55
CA VAL A 97 3.00 -9.22 1.69
C VAL A 97 2.54 -8.67 3.03
N GLY A 98 3.49 -8.38 3.92
CA GLY A 98 3.20 -7.76 5.21
C GLY A 98 3.14 -6.23 5.09
N LEU A 99 1.98 -5.65 5.33
CA LEU A 99 1.80 -4.22 5.53
C LEU A 99 2.03 -3.88 7.00
N THR A 100 2.94 -2.95 7.28
CA THR A 100 3.06 -2.30 8.58
C THR A 100 2.28 -0.99 8.60
N ASP A 101 1.89 -0.55 9.80
CA ASP A 101 1.28 0.76 10.02
C ASP A 101 -0.04 0.98 9.26
N VAL A 102 -0.87 -0.06 9.21
CA VAL A 102 -2.21 0.01 8.63
C VAL A 102 -3.14 0.70 9.60
N ASN A 103 -3.78 1.79 9.16
CA ASN A 103 -4.69 2.56 9.98
C ASN A 103 -6.10 2.00 9.85
N LEU A 104 -6.71 1.65 10.98
CA LEU A 104 -8.13 1.33 11.00
C LEU A 104 -8.94 2.62 11.09
N SER A 105 -9.78 2.79 10.07
CA SER A 105 -10.62 3.96 9.86
C SER A 105 -12.00 3.48 9.39
N LYS A 106 -12.96 3.35 10.32
CA LYS A 106 -14.27 2.74 10.03
C LYS A 106 -15.06 3.44 8.94
N ASP A 107 -14.87 4.75 8.82
CA ASP A 107 -15.56 5.59 7.83
C ASP A 107 -14.81 5.65 6.48
N ALA A 108 -13.73 4.87 6.30
CA ALA A 108 -13.04 4.80 5.02
C ALA A 108 -13.93 4.11 3.98
N VAL A 109 -14.09 4.74 2.83
CA VAL A 109 -14.92 4.21 1.73
C VAL A 109 -14.24 3.04 1.00
N SER A 110 -12.92 2.94 1.08
CA SER A 110 -12.15 1.88 0.42
C SER A 110 -10.89 1.57 1.20
N ASN A 111 -10.44 0.31 1.10
CA ASN A 111 -9.15 -0.12 1.63
C ASN A 111 -8.05 0.33 0.67
N ILE A 112 -7.03 1.03 1.19
CA ILE A 112 -5.98 1.60 0.36
C ILE A 112 -4.60 1.08 0.79
N ILE A 113 -3.82 0.68 -0.21
CA ILE A 113 -2.42 0.38 -0.08
C ILE A 113 -1.62 1.60 -0.57
N SER A 114 -0.94 2.31 0.32
CA SER A 114 0.00 3.34 -0.09
C SER A 114 1.22 2.73 -0.78
N TYR A 115 1.38 3.05 -2.07
CA TYR A 115 2.59 2.70 -2.82
C TYR A 115 3.85 3.27 -2.16
N GLY A 116 3.77 4.51 -1.67
CA GLY A 116 4.91 5.20 -1.08
C GLY A 116 5.42 4.55 0.21
N LEU A 117 4.54 3.90 0.96
CA LEU A 117 4.94 3.14 2.16
C LEU A 117 5.50 1.77 1.81
N LEU A 118 4.90 1.08 0.82
CA LEU A 118 5.46 -0.18 0.31
C LEU A 118 6.86 -0.01 -0.29
N ASP A 119 7.09 1.06 -1.06
CA ASP A 119 8.40 1.37 -1.63
C ASP A 119 9.45 1.63 -0.54
N LYS A 120 9.06 2.28 0.57
CA LYS A 120 9.93 2.49 1.74
C LYS A 120 10.24 1.18 2.47
N GLN A 121 9.33 0.22 2.48
CA GLN A 121 9.55 -1.14 3.00
C GLN A 121 10.41 -2.00 2.07
N GLY A 122 10.75 -1.50 0.86
CA GLY A 122 11.62 -2.17 -0.10
C GLY A 122 10.87 -2.99 -1.15
N PHE A 123 9.54 -2.93 -1.17
CA PHE A 123 8.75 -3.54 -2.24
C PHE A 123 8.83 -2.69 -3.50
N LYS A 124 9.20 -3.31 -4.62
CA LYS A 124 9.22 -2.65 -5.92
C LYS A 124 8.14 -3.22 -6.81
N PHE A 125 7.44 -2.34 -7.51
CA PHE A 125 6.51 -2.73 -8.55
C PHE A 125 7.17 -2.46 -9.90
N THR A 126 7.23 -3.47 -10.75
CA THR A 126 7.85 -3.44 -12.09
C THR A 126 6.90 -3.98 -13.12
#